data_AF-A0A4U0YTL9-F1
#
_entry.id   AF-A0A4U0YTL9-F1
#
_cell.length_a   1.000
_cell.length_b   1.000
_cell.length_c   1.000
_cell.angle_alpha   90.00
_cell.angle_beta   90.00
_cell.angle_gamma   90.00
#
_symmetry.space_group_name_H-M   'P 1'
#
loop_
_entity.id
_entity.type
_entity.pdbx_description
1 polymer ?
#
loop_
_entity_poly.entity_id
_entity_poly.type
_entity_poly.pdbx_seq_one_letter_code
_entity_poly.pdbx_strand_id
1 'polypeptide(L)'
;MSKIEKIDQPATSATGLVSMQVIGRICDARTAALAQYEAAARALAATFAEVRAAGDVAGVAHGGHGCARHSTRETKGMALLFGEDFDPAASITAVRRDLDARIWTRLLEETGLRSMMDLQERRAFDTSLCGDDVPEATIENVTATFQRLCADAETIFLRGLARAFSSLDRRFKSHDGFKVGSRIILDRLMSDMGTWN
;
A
#
# COMPACT_ATOMS: atom_id res chain seq x y z
N MET A 1 0.48 -13.61 21.45
CA MET A 1 1.48 -12.57 21.17
C MET A 1 1.37 -12.17 19.71
N SER A 2 0.90 -10.95 19.46
CA SER A 2 0.70 -10.39 18.12
C SER A 2 2.03 -10.00 17.47
N LYS A 3 2.07 -9.92 16.13
CA LYS A 3 3.24 -9.37 15.40
C LYS A 3 3.56 -7.92 15.81
N ILE A 4 2.54 -7.19 16.29
CA ILE A 4 2.64 -5.80 16.75
C ILE A 4 3.54 -5.68 18.00
N GLU A 5 3.36 -6.57 18.99
CA GLU A 5 4.10 -6.53 20.27
C GLU A 5 5.61 -6.79 20.12
N LYS A 6 6.06 -7.41 19.01
CA LYS A 6 7.50 -7.64 18.76
C LYS A 6 8.24 -6.42 18.22
N ILE A 7 7.54 -5.38 17.78
CA ILE A 7 8.13 -4.14 17.27
C ILE A 7 8.12 -3.04 18.37
N ASP A 8 7.20 -3.14 19.33
CA ASP A 8 6.88 -2.13 20.34
C ASP A 8 7.73 -2.19 21.63
N GLN A 9 8.98 -2.66 21.56
CA GLN A 9 9.90 -2.48 22.69
C GLN A 9 10.35 -1.01 22.76
N PRO A 10 10.20 -0.34 23.92
CA PRO A 10 9.97 1.09 23.95
C PRO A 10 11.20 1.91 23.59
N ALA A 11 11.19 2.46 22.37
CA ALA A 11 11.95 3.65 21.99
C ALA A 11 11.06 4.91 21.95
N THR A 12 9.93 4.89 22.66
CA THR A 12 9.06 6.05 22.90
C THR A 12 9.78 7.03 23.83
N SER A 13 10.74 7.77 23.27
CA SER A 13 11.25 8.99 23.90
C SER A 13 10.08 9.96 24.09
N ALA A 14 10.12 10.77 25.16
CA ALA A 14 8.98 11.57 25.65
C ALA A 14 8.64 12.82 24.79
N THR A 15 8.71 12.69 23.47
CA THR A 15 8.38 13.71 22.48
C THR A 15 7.78 12.99 21.27
N GLY A 16 6.56 13.36 20.87
CA GLY A 16 5.74 12.63 19.89
C GLY A 16 6.21 12.73 18.43
N LEU A 17 7.48 12.44 18.16
CA LEU A 17 8.08 12.36 16.84
C LEU A 17 8.62 10.93 16.63
N VAL A 18 8.20 10.28 15.55
CA VAL A 18 8.78 9.00 15.12
C VAL A 18 10.27 9.22 14.88
N SER A 19 11.13 8.54 15.66
CA SER A 19 12.57 8.72 15.51
C SER A 19 13.07 8.08 14.22
N MET A 20 14.14 8.62 13.63
CA MET A 20 14.79 8.04 12.44
C MET A 20 15.20 6.57 12.64
N GLN A 21 15.42 6.14 13.89
CA GLN A 21 15.69 4.74 14.24
C GLN A 21 14.48 3.83 14.01
N VAL A 22 13.25 4.32 14.22
CA VAL A 22 12.02 3.57 13.92
C VAL A 22 11.85 3.43 12.41
N ILE A 23 12.08 4.51 11.64
CA ILE A 23 12.02 4.47 10.17
C ILE A 23 13.06 3.51 9.60
N GLY A 24 14.30 3.54 10.11
CA GLY A 24 15.35 2.58 9.76
C GLY A 24 14.92 1.13 9.99
N ARG A 25 14.42 0.80 11.20
CA ARG A 25 13.89 -0.54 11.52
C ARG A 25 12.76 -0.99 10.59
N ILE A 26 11.90 -0.08 10.14
CA ILE A 26 10.83 -0.39 9.17
C ILE A 26 11.43 -0.74 7.80
N CYS A 27 12.43 0.02 7.33
CA CYS A 27 13.12 -0.23 6.05
C CYS A 27 13.96 -1.51 6.08
N ASP A 28 14.61 -1.82 7.20
CA ASP A 28 15.34 -3.07 7.44
C ASP A 28 14.38 -4.27 7.41
N ALA A 29 13.25 -4.17 8.13
CA ALA A 29 12.23 -5.20 8.17
C ALA A 29 11.57 -5.42 6.80
N ARG A 30 11.33 -4.36 6.02
CA ARG A 30 10.89 -4.43 4.61
C ARG A 30 11.87 -5.25 3.79
N THR A 31 13.15 -4.90 3.82
CA THR A 31 14.20 -5.55 3.04
C THR A 31 14.34 -7.03 3.41
N ALA A 32 14.34 -7.34 4.71
CA ALA A 32 14.39 -8.71 5.21
C ALA A 32 13.13 -9.53 4.85
N ALA A 33 11.95 -8.90 4.76
CA ALA A 33 10.73 -9.57 4.31
C ALA A 33 10.76 -9.86 2.80
N LEU A 34 11.14 -8.89 1.97
CA LEU A 34 11.24 -9.08 0.51
C LEU A 34 12.24 -10.19 0.14
N ALA A 35 13.41 -10.23 0.77
CA ALA A 35 14.39 -11.31 0.57
C ALA A 35 13.83 -12.70 0.93
N GLN A 36 12.98 -12.81 1.96
CA GLN A 36 12.30 -14.05 2.31
C GLN A 36 11.22 -14.43 1.28
N TYR A 37 10.45 -13.46 0.79
CA TYR A 37 9.47 -13.71 -0.27
C TYR A 37 10.15 -14.17 -1.56
N GLU A 38 11.24 -13.53 -1.99
CA GLU A 38 12.03 -13.93 -3.17
C GLU A 38 12.61 -15.34 -3.02
N ALA A 39 13.11 -15.70 -1.84
CA ALA A 39 13.57 -17.06 -1.56
C ALA A 39 12.43 -18.08 -1.64
N ALA A 40 11.26 -17.76 -1.07
CA ALA A 40 10.08 -18.61 -1.14
C ALA A 40 9.54 -18.75 -2.57
N ALA A 41 9.52 -17.68 -3.36
CA ALA A 41 9.07 -17.72 -4.75
C ALA A 41 10.00 -18.56 -5.64
N ARG A 42 11.32 -18.49 -5.42
CA ARG A 42 12.29 -19.39 -6.07
C ARG A 42 12.09 -20.86 -5.67
N ALA A 43 11.81 -21.13 -4.39
CA ALA A 43 11.51 -22.49 -3.94
C ALA A 43 10.22 -23.03 -4.58
N LEU A 44 9.14 -22.25 -4.60
CA LEU A 44 7.89 -22.61 -5.27
C LEU A 44 8.09 -22.86 -6.78
N ALA A 45 8.86 -22.01 -7.47
CA ALA A 45 9.17 -22.21 -8.89
C ALA A 45 9.89 -23.54 -9.16
N ALA A 46 10.81 -23.94 -8.28
CA ALA A 46 11.46 -25.25 -8.34
C ALA A 46 10.47 -26.40 -8.07
N THR A 47 9.65 -26.30 -7.02
CA THR A 47 8.62 -27.32 -6.71
C THR A 47 7.61 -27.48 -7.86
N PHE A 48 7.16 -26.40 -8.50
CA PHE A 48 6.27 -26.51 -9.67
C PHE A 48 6.97 -27.13 -10.89
N ALA A 49 8.29 -26.97 -11.03
CA ALA A 49 9.05 -27.70 -12.06
C ALA A 49 9.14 -29.20 -11.75
N GLU A 50 9.33 -29.59 -10.48
CA GLU A 50 9.28 -30.99 -10.03
C GLU A 50 7.90 -31.62 -10.25
N VAL A 51 6.81 -30.89 -9.97
CA VAL A 51 5.43 -31.34 -10.23
C VAL A 51 5.20 -31.58 -11.73
N ARG A 52 5.70 -30.69 -12.61
CA ARG A 52 5.61 -30.90 -14.06
C ARG A 52 6.38 -32.15 -14.51
N ALA A 53 7.59 -32.37 -14.00
CA ALA A 53 8.37 -33.58 -14.28
C ALA A 53 7.68 -34.86 -13.75
N ALA A 54 6.99 -34.79 -12.60
CA ALA A 54 6.14 -35.89 -12.12
C ALA A 54 4.92 -36.13 -13.05
N GLY A 55 4.41 -35.08 -13.69
CA GLY A 55 3.42 -35.16 -14.77
C GLY A 55 3.93 -35.95 -15.98
N ASP A 56 5.17 -35.74 -16.41
CA ASP A 56 5.79 -36.51 -17.51
C ASP A 56 5.89 -38.01 -17.15
N VAL A 57 6.25 -38.33 -15.90
CA VAL A 57 6.28 -39.71 -15.39
C VAL A 57 4.86 -40.31 -15.32
N ALA A 58 3.86 -39.53 -14.90
CA ALA A 58 2.46 -39.96 -14.96
C ALA A 58 2.01 -40.23 -16.40
N GLY A 59 2.54 -39.48 -17.38
CA GLY A 59 2.37 -39.70 -18.81
C GLY A 59 2.72 -41.12 -19.27
N VAL A 60 3.76 -41.72 -18.68
CA VAL A 60 4.15 -43.12 -18.91
C VAL A 60 3.08 -44.08 -18.34
N ALA A 61 2.54 -43.79 -17.15
CA ALA A 61 1.57 -44.66 -16.48
C ALA A 61 0.21 -44.69 -17.18
N HIS A 62 -0.26 -43.56 -17.74
CA HIS A 62 -1.52 -43.51 -18.50
C HIS A 62 -1.35 -43.61 -20.03
N GLY A 63 -0.11 -43.74 -20.52
CA GLY A 63 0.19 -43.94 -21.96
C GLY A 63 -0.35 -42.85 -22.89
N GLY A 64 -0.48 -41.61 -22.39
CA GLY A 64 -1.11 -40.51 -23.13
C GLY A 64 -2.64 -40.56 -23.21
N HIS A 65 -3.31 -41.58 -22.68
CA HIS A 65 -4.78 -41.64 -22.63
C HIS A 65 -5.34 -40.66 -21.59
N GLY A 66 -6.18 -39.73 -22.02
CA GLY A 66 -6.96 -38.85 -21.15
C GLY A 66 -8.37 -39.40 -20.89
N CYS A 67 -9.06 -38.80 -19.91
CA CYS A 67 -10.49 -39.01 -19.69
C CYS A 67 -11.22 -37.67 -19.49
N ALA A 68 -12.48 -37.58 -19.92
CA ALA A 68 -13.26 -36.35 -19.80
C ALA A 68 -13.72 -36.12 -18.34
N ARG A 69 -12.98 -35.27 -17.59
CA ARG A 69 -13.21 -35.02 -16.15
C ARG A 69 -13.99 -33.73 -15.89
N HIS A 70 -15.32 -33.83 -15.75
CA HIS A 70 -16.21 -32.68 -15.55
C HIS A 70 -16.17 -32.05 -14.13
N SER A 71 -15.30 -32.51 -13.24
CA SER A 71 -15.24 -32.07 -11.84
C SER A 71 -14.42 -30.79 -11.68
N THR A 72 -15.07 -29.63 -11.79
CA THR A 72 -14.42 -28.30 -11.64
C THR A 72 -13.62 -28.17 -10.34
N ARG A 73 -14.07 -28.82 -9.26
CA ARG A 73 -13.36 -28.87 -7.97
C ARG A 73 -11.99 -29.55 -8.09
N GLU A 74 -11.92 -30.64 -8.84
CA GLU A 74 -10.67 -31.40 -9.04
C GLU A 74 -9.77 -30.75 -10.08
N THR A 75 -10.32 -30.16 -11.14
CA THR A 75 -9.56 -29.31 -12.07
C THR A 75 -8.87 -28.16 -11.32
N LYS A 76 -9.61 -27.44 -10.46
CA LYS A 76 -9.03 -26.38 -9.62
C LYS A 76 -8.01 -26.91 -8.61
N GLY A 77 -8.26 -28.08 -8.01
CA GLY A 77 -7.31 -28.73 -7.11
C GLY A 77 -5.99 -29.11 -7.80
N MET A 78 -6.07 -29.53 -9.06
CA MET A 78 -4.91 -29.83 -9.89
C MET A 78 -4.15 -28.55 -10.27
N ALA A 79 -4.83 -27.52 -10.76
CA ALA A 79 -4.20 -26.24 -11.12
C ALA A 79 -3.41 -25.61 -9.96
N LEU A 80 -3.91 -25.74 -8.71
CA LEU A 80 -3.19 -25.32 -7.50
C LEU A 80 -1.88 -26.08 -7.24
N LEU A 81 -1.82 -27.37 -7.59
CA LEU A 81 -0.62 -28.20 -7.43
C LEU A 81 0.41 -27.92 -8.53
N PHE A 82 -0.03 -27.67 -9.77
CA PHE A 82 0.84 -27.40 -10.91
C PHE A 82 1.30 -25.93 -11.00
N GLY A 83 0.60 -25.02 -10.33
CA GLY A 83 0.94 -23.59 -10.31
C GLY A 83 0.80 -22.94 -11.69
N GLU A 84 -0.26 -23.26 -12.45
CA GLU A 84 -0.43 -22.82 -13.85
C GLU A 84 -0.32 -21.30 -14.02
N ASP A 85 -0.90 -20.53 -13.10
CA ASP A 85 -0.87 -19.06 -13.09
C ASP A 85 0.29 -18.46 -12.26
N PHE A 86 1.25 -19.26 -11.78
CA PHE A 86 2.32 -18.77 -10.91
C PHE A 86 3.50 -18.17 -11.70
N ASP A 87 3.49 -16.84 -11.85
CA ASP A 87 4.68 -16.07 -12.19
C ASP A 87 5.39 -15.57 -10.92
N PRO A 88 6.63 -16.01 -10.62
CA PRO A 88 7.43 -15.49 -9.52
C PRO A 88 7.65 -13.97 -9.59
N ALA A 89 7.88 -13.40 -10.78
CA ALA A 89 8.26 -12.00 -10.93
C ALA A 89 7.07 -11.06 -10.69
N ALA A 90 5.91 -11.34 -11.29
CA ALA A 90 4.68 -10.61 -10.98
C ALA A 90 4.26 -10.79 -9.51
N SER A 91 4.38 -12.01 -8.95
CA SER A 91 4.03 -12.28 -7.55
C SER A 91 4.87 -11.45 -6.57
N ILE A 92 6.19 -11.41 -6.75
CA ILE A 92 7.09 -10.59 -5.92
C ILE A 92 6.81 -9.10 -6.11
N THR A 93 6.54 -8.66 -7.35
CA THR A 93 6.19 -7.27 -7.63
C THR A 93 4.90 -6.84 -6.91
N ALA A 94 3.87 -7.70 -6.92
CA ALA A 94 2.62 -7.45 -6.20
C ALA A 94 2.81 -7.41 -4.67
N VAL A 95 3.60 -8.35 -4.11
CA VAL A 95 3.94 -8.37 -2.68
C VAL A 95 4.73 -7.12 -2.28
N ARG A 96 5.69 -6.67 -3.11
CA ARG A 96 6.42 -5.41 -2.90
C ARG A 96 5.44 -4.23 -2.81
N ARG A 97 4.54 -4.11 -3.79
CA ARG A 97 3.56 -3.00 -3.86
C ARG A 97 2.63 -2.96 -2.64
N ASP A 98 2.04 -4.09 -2.22
CA ASP A 98 1.20 -4.15 -1.00
C ASP A 98 1.99 -3.75 0.25
N LEU A 99 3.20 -4.29 0.41
CA LEU A 99 4.05 -4.00 1.55
C LEU A 99 4.47 -2.52 1.59
N ASP A 100 4.89 -1.97 0.47
CA ASP A 100 5.25 -0.55 0.33
C ASP A 100 4.05 0.37 0.62
N ALA A 101 2.88 0.08 0.04
CA ALA A 101 1.67 0.89 0.26
C ALA A 101 1.25 0.93 1.74
N ARG A 102 1.42 -0.20 2.45
CA ARG A 102 1.09 -0.32 3.88
C ARG A 102 2.15 0.35 4.76
N ILE A 103 3.42 0.28 4.39
CA ILE A 103 4.48 1.04 5.07
C ILE A 103 4.24 2.54 4.90
N TRP A 104 3.94 3.00 3.68
CA TRP A 104 3.65 4.41 3.42
C TRP A 104 2.42 4.91 4.17
N THR A 105 1.32 4.14 4.17
CA THR A 105 0.13 4.47 4.98
C THR A 105 0.50 4.63 6.46
N ARG A 106 1.24 3.67 7.03
CA ARG A 106 1.71 3.74 8.42
C ARG A 106 2.60 4.98 8.67
N LEU A 107 3.57 5.25 7.80
CA LEU A 107 4.46 6.41 7.93
C LEU A 107 3.67 7.71 7.85
N LEU A 108 2.72 7.84 6.92
CA LEU A 108 1.85 9.01 6.77
C LEU A 108 1.04 9.32 8.03
N GLU A 109 0.56 8.28 8.72
CA GLU A 109 -0.23 8.37 9.95
C GLU A 109 0.65 8.66 11.18
N GLU A 110 1.72 7.89 11.39
CA GLU A 110 2.58 8.01 12.58
C GLU A 110 3.48 9.26 12.57
N THR A 111 3.99 9.68 11.41
CA THR A 111 4.93 10.82 11.30
C THR A 111 4.24 12.19 11.17
N GLY A 112 2.91 12.21 10.97
CA GLY A 112 2.17 13.43 10.67
C GLY A 112 2.38 13.98 9.24
N LEU A 113 3.17 13.33 8.37
CA LEU A 113 3.38 13.73 6.98
C LEU A 113 2.07 14.01 6.22
N ARG A 114 1.00 13.27 6.51
CA ARG A 114 -0.32 13.45 5.89
C ARG A 114 -0.98 14.80 6.23
N SER A 115 -0.57 15.46 7.31
CA SER A 115 -1.03 16.80 7.70
C SER A 115 -0.29 17.93 6.98
N MET A 116 0.93 17.67 6.48
CA MET A 116 1.72 18.63 5.69
C MET A 116 1.24 18.74 4.24
N MET A 117 0.50 17.74 3.76
CA MET A 117 0.03 17.62 2.38
C MET A 117 -1.32 18.34 2.15
N ASP A 118 -1.43 19.12 1.08
CA ASP A 118 -2.72 19.65 0.63
C ASP A 118 -3.59 18.57 -0.05
N LEU A 119 -4.84 18.93 -0.39
CA LEU A 119 -5.76 18.01 -1.07
C LEU A 119 -5.21 17.46 -2.40
N GLN A 120 -4.29 18.17 -3.07
CA GLN A 120 -3.66 17.67 -4.29
C GLN A 120 -2.63 16.59 -3.99
N GLU A 121 -1.64 16.89 -3.14
CA GLU A 121 -0.60 15.93 -2.77
C GLU A 121 -1.24 14.68 -2.18
N ARG A 122 -2.21 14.83 -1.26
CA ARG A 122 -2.93 13.69 -0.66
C ARG A 122 -3.60 12.80 -1.71
N ARG A 123 -4.34 13.37 -2.66
CA ARG A 123 -4.99 12.58 -3.71
C ARG A 123 -4.00 11.91 -4.65
N ALA A 124 -2.93 12.60 -5.04
CA ALA A 124 -1.89 12.04 -5.90
C ALA A 124 -1.17 10.88 -5.20
N PHE A 125 -0.86 11.04 -3.92
CA PHE A 125 -0.21 10.02 -3.09
C PHE A 125 -1.14 8.83 -2.83
N ASP A 126 -2.40 9.06 -2.43
CA ASP A 126 -3.39 7.99 -2.25
C ASP A 126 -3.61 7.21 -3.56
N THR A 127 -3.56 7.88 -4.72
CA THR A 127 -3.64 7.25 -6.04
C THR A 127 -2.40 6.39 -6.32
N SER A 128 -1.18 6.84 -5.99
CA SER A 128 0.04 6.06 -6.20
C SER A 128 0.12 4.83 -5.29
N LEU A 129 -0.43 4.89 -4.06
CA LEU A 129 -0.50 3.75 -3.16
C LEU A 129 -1.51 2.67 -3.61
N CYS A 130 -2.56 3.06 -4.33
CA CYS A 130 -3.56 2.15 -4.88
C CYS A 130 -3.24 1.64 -6.30
N GLY A 131 -2.25 2.23 -6.98
CA GLY A 131 -1.90 1.95 -8.37
C GLY A 131 -0.74 0.99 -8.55
N ASP A 132 -0.27 0.88 -9.79
CA ASP A 132 0.91 0.08 -10.16
C ASP A 132 2.24 0.74 -9.76
N ASP A 133 2.28 2.07 -9.65
CA ASP A 133 3.51 2.84 -9.44
C ASP A 133 3.74 3.17 -7.95
N VAL A 134 3.55 2.18 -7.07
CA VAL A 134 3.77 2.34 -5.62
C VAL A 134 5.26 2.64 -5.35
N PRO A 135 5.60 3.80 -4.77
CA PRO A 135 6.97 4.19 -4.49
C PRO A 135 7.59 3.28 -3.44
N GLU A 136 8.86 2.92 -3.60
CA GLU A 136 9.54 2.05 -2.64
C GLU A 136 9.75 2.73 -1.29
N ALA A 137 9.37 2.06 -0.19
CA ALA A 137 9.56 2.56 1.16
C ALA A 137 10.98 2.30 1.69
N THR A 138 11.99 2.85 0.99
CA THR A 138 13.38 2.87 1.45
C THR A 138 13.67 4.10 2.30
N ILE A 139 14.75 4.09 3.07
CA ILE A 139 15.12 5.22 3.94
C ILE A 139 15.41 6.49 3.12
N GLU A 140 15.98 6.34 1.92
CA GLU A 140 16.25 7.43 0.98
C GLU A 140 14.95 8.04 0.47
N ASN A 141 13.99 7.22 0.01
CA ASN A 141 12.71 7.71 -0.52
C ASN A 141 11.83 8.36 0.55
N VAL A 142 11.81 7.80 1.75
CA VAL A 142 11.11 8.39 2.91
C VAL A 142 11.75 9.73 3.30
N THR A 143 13.08 9.78 3.38
CA THR A 143 13.82 11.01 3.69
C THR A 143 13.62 12.08 2.62
N ALA A 144 13.72 11.72 1.34
CA ALA A 144 13.51 12.65 0.22
C ALA A 144 12.06 13.18 0.18
N THR A 145 11.08 12.32 0.48
CA THR A 145 9.66 12.74 0.59
C THR A 145 9.47 13.73 1.75
N PHE A 146 10.07 13.46 2.91
CA PHE A 146 10.03 14.36 4.06
C PHE A 146 10.70 15.71 3.75
N GLN A 147 11.90 15.69 3.18
CA GLN A 147 12.64 16.89 2.78
C GLN A 147 11.87 17.74 1.77
N ARG A 148 11.26 17.13 0.74
CA ARG A 148 10.41 17.83 -0.22
C ARG A 148 9.21 18.50 0.45
N LEU A 149 8.49 17.78 1.30
CA LEU A 149 7.32 18.31 2.00
C LEU A 149 7.68 19.43 2.99
N CYS A 150 8.87 19.39 3.60
CA CYS A 150 9.41 20.50 4.39
C CYS A 150 9.79 21.71 3.53
N ALA A 151 10.48 21.50 2.41
CA ALA A 151 10.93 22.58 1.52
C ALA A 151 9.75 23.30 0.84
N ASP A 152 8.75 22.54 0.41
CA ASP A 152 7.55 23.06 -0.25
C ASP A 152 6.45 23.48 0.75
N ALA A 153 6.68 23.39 2.07
CA ALA A 153 5.62 23.50 3.10
C ALA A 153 4.76 24.77 2.98
N GLU A 154 5.38 25.94 2.78
CA GLU A 154 4.68 27.21 2.59
C GLU A 154 3.83 27.20 1.29
N THR A 155 4.42 26.72 0.20
CA THR A 155 3.74 26.59 -1.11
C THR A 155 2.55 25.63 -1.03
N ILE A 156 2.71 24.48 -0.37
CA ILE A 156 1.64 23.48 -0.18
C ILE A 156 0.52 24.08 0.67
N PHE A 157 0.87 24.78 1.77
CA PHE A 157 -0.11 25.45 2.63
C PHE A 157 -0.90 26.55 1.86
N LEU A 158 -0.21 27.46 1.18
CA LEU A 158 -0.85 28.54 0.42
C LEU A 158 -1.71 28.01 -0.73
N ARG A 159 -1.24 26.97 -1.44
CA ARG A 159 -2.00 26.29 -2.50
C ARG A 159 -3.24 25.58 -1.94
N GLY A 160 -3.12 24.91 -0.81
CA GLY A 160 -4.23 24.28 -0.10
C GLY A 160 -5.29 25.29 0.34
N LEU A 161 -4.85 26.41 0.93
CA LEU A 161 -5.71 27.51 1.36
C LEU A 161 -6.45 28.14 0.17
N ALA A 162 -5.73 28.50 -0.89
CA ALA A 162 -6.31 29.06 -2.10
C ALA A 162 -7.34 28.11 -2.74
N ARG A 163 -7.08 26.80 -2.77
CA ARG A 163 -8.01 25.78 -3.26
C ARG A 163 -9.25 25.64 -2.40
N ALA A 164 -9.08 25.59 -1.07
CA ALA A 164 -10.20 25.52 -0.14
C ALA A 164 -11.17 26.69 -0.38
N PHE A 165 -10.66 27.93 -0.35
CA PHE A 165 -11.47 29.12 -0.61
C PHE A 165 -12.02 29.18 -2.04
N SER A 166 -11.28 28.74 -3.06
CA SER A 166 -11.77 28.72 -4.45
C SER A 166 -12.92 27.73 -4.65
N SER A 167 -12.87 26.58 -3.96
CA SER A 167 -13.89 25.52 -4.03
C SER A 167 -15.21 25.85 -3.32
N LEU A 168 -15.27 26.93 -2.53
CA LEU A 168 -16.49 27.36 -1.86
C LEU A 168 -17.59 27.74 -2.86
N ASP A 169 -18.76 27.13 -2.68
CA ASP A 169 -19.95 27.38 -3.49
C ASP A 169 -20.41 28.84 -3.37
N ARG A 170 -20.39 29.56 -4.50
CA ARG A 170 -20.70 31.01 -4.55
C ARG A 170 -22.18 31.34 -4.38
N ARG A 171 -23.08 30.34 -4.31
CA ARG A 171 -24.50 30.55 -4.00
C ARG A 171 -24.72 31.06 -2.56
N PHE A 172 -23.80 30.78 -1.63
CA PHE A 172 -23.92 31.21 -0.25
C PHE A 172 -23.29 32.60 -0.04
N LYS A 173 -24.14 33.60 0.25
CA LYS A 173 -23.74 35.00 0.50
C LYS A 173 -22.72 35.19 1.64
N SER A 174 -22.55 34.18 2.52
CA SER A 174 -21.56 34.18 3.60
C SER A 174 -20.16 33.66 3.21
N HIS A 175 -19.98 33.14 1.99
CA HIS A 175 -18.68 32.67 1.50
C HIS A 175 -17.85 33.84 0.96
N ASP A 176 -16.98 34.37 1.82
CA ASP A 176 -15.90 35.26 1.42
C ASP A 176 -14.71 34.43 0.88
N GLY A 177 -14.05 34.91 -0.17
CA GLY A 177 -12.88 34.26 -0.75
C GLY A 177 -11.61 34.39 0.10
N PHE A 178 -11.60 35.25 1.12
CA PHE A 178 -10.40 35.60 1.90
C PHE A 178 -10.56 35.50 3.42
N LYS A 179 -11.74 35.11 3.93
CA LYS A 179 -11.94 34.88 5.37
C LYS A 179 -12.97 33.79 5.66
N VAL A 180 -12.74 33.03 6.74
CA VAL A 180 -13.79 32.19 7.35
C VAL A 180 -14.72 33.11 8.14
N GLY A 181 -15.99 33.15 7.74
CA GLY A 181 -17.02 33.91 8.46
C GLY A 181 -17.50 33.19 9.72
N SER A 182 -18.29 33.88 10.56
CA SER A 182 -18.87 33.34 11.80
C SER A 182 -19.88 32.20 11.60
N ARG A 183 -20.11 31.75 10.37
CA ARG A 183 -20.99 30.63 10.00
C ARG A 183 -20.28 29.79 8.92
N ILE A 184 -20.19 28.50 9.17
CA ILE A 184 -19.66 27.49 8.25
C ILE A 184 -20.82 26.58 7.84
N ILE A 185 -20.93 26.27 6.55
CA ILE A 185 -21.87 25.30 6.00
C ILE A 185 -21.04 24.15 5.45
N LEU A 186 -21.24 22.94 5.97
CA LEU A 186 -20.57 21.73 5.53
C LEU A 186 -21.57 20.89 4.73
N ASP A 187 -21.37 20.72 3.43
CA ASP A 187 -22.15 19.79 2.63
C ASP A 187 -21.62 18.36 2.80
N ARG A 188 -22.48 17.36 2.62
CA ARG A 188 -22.13 15.93 2.63
C ARG A 188 -21.31 15.48 3.87
N LEU A 189 -21.49 16.13 5.01
CA LEU A 189 -20.91 15.70 6.29
C LEU A 189 -21.42 14.32 6.73
N MET A 190 -22.68 14.04 6.38
CA MET A 190 -23.36 12.78 6.61
C MET A 190 -23.71 12.13 5.27
N SER A 191 -23.71 10.80 5.24
CA SER A 191 -24.30 10.00 4.17
C SER A 191 -25.83 10.10 4.19
N ASP A 192 -26.47 9.72 3.08
CA ASP A 192 -27.95 9.63 3.00
C ASP A 192 -28.53 8.61 4.00
N MET A 193 -27.69 7.72 4.56
CA MET A 193 -28.04 6.73 5.58
C MET A 193 -27.76 7.22 7.02
N GLY A 194 -27.37 8.48 7.21
CA GLY A 194 -27.14 9.05 8.54
C GLY A 194 -25.85 8.57 9.23
N THR A 195 -24.88 8.04 8.48
CA THR A 195 -23.51 7.81 8.96
C THR A 195 -22.63 9.02 8.62
N TRP A 196 -21.48 9.16 9.28
CA TRP A 196 -20.41 10.04 8.76
C TRP A 196 -19.93 9.53 7.40
N ASN A 197 -19.54 10.46 6.51
CA ASN A 197 -18.84 10.17 5.25
C ASN A 197 -17.31 10.20 5.42
#